data_AF-L8MXL8-F1
#
_entry.id   AF-L8MXL8-F1
#
_cell.length_a   1.000
_cell.length_b   1.000
_cell.length_c   1.000
_cell.angle_alpha   90.00
_cell.angle_beta   90.00
_cell.angle_gamma   90.00
#
_symmetry.space_group_name_H-M   'P 1'
#
loop_
_entity.id
_entity.type
_entity.pdbx_description
1 polymer ?
#
loop_
_entity_poly.entity_id
_entity_poly.type
_entity_poly.pdbx_seq_one_letter_code
_entity_poly.pdbx_strand_id
1 'polypeptide(L)'
;MAPPLLRFTNYLLLSAIATLSTMAIAGAGFAERREVDIRLLVNQDEGFTVMTRKAEILARSAAQRTFDREVLVSDVSVKVTAQNLNQDQAAIILQMIVSRRDWASRPDPKIWSTYFPMAKALLGIQ
;
A
#
# COMPACT_ATOMS: atom_id res chain seq x y z
N MET A 1 66.32 47.16 2.38
CA MET A 1 65.65 47.35 3.68
C MET A 1 64.17 47.04 3.47
N ALA A 2 63.66 46.00 4.12
CA ALA A 2 62.24 45.57 4.13
C ALA A 2 61.59 46.02 5.46
N PRO A 3 60.28 45.82 5.74
CA PRO A 3 59.00 45.93 4.99
C PRO A 3 58.03 46.86 5.83
N PRO A 4 56.67 46.70 6.02
CA PRO A 4 55.69 45.80 5.40
C PRO A 4 54.26 46.34 5.08
N LEU A 5 53.63 45.58 4.16
CA LEU A 5 52.28 44.99 4.24
C LEU A 5 51.11 45.85 4.71
N LEU A 6 50.22 46.22 3.79
CA LEU A 6 48.78 46.36 4.05
C LEU A 6 48.02 46.56 2.74
N ARG A 7 47.81 45.48 1.95
CA ARG A 7 46.77 45.50 0.91
C ARG A 7 46.47 44.13 0.29
N PHE A 8 46.21 43.11 1.11
CA PHE A 8 45.71 41.83 0.59
C PHE A 8 44.63 41.21 1.48
N THR A 9 43.74 42.04 2.02
CA THR A 9 42.62 41.57 2.85
C THR A 9 41.33 42.04 2.20
N ASN A 10 40.86 41.35 1.15
CA ASN A 10 39.42 41.36 0.78
C ASN A 10 38.99 40.38 -0.33
N TYR A 11 39.89 39.58 -0.92
CA TYR A 11 39.50 38.60 -1.93
C TYR A 11 39.26 37.18 -1.39
N LEU A 12 39.05 37.02 -0.07
CA LEU A 12 38.80 35.73 0.59
C LEU A 12 37.40 35.59 1.20
N LEU A 13 36.42 36.38 0.75
CA LEU A 13 35.02 36.27 1.22
C LEU A 13 33.97 36.00 0.13
N LEU A 14 34.38 35.77 -1.12
CA LEU A 14 33.44 35.59 -2.24
C LEU A 14 33.47 34.21 -2.92
N SER A 15 34.30 33.26 -2.47
CA SER A 15 34.39 31.92 -3.08
C SER A 15 33.80 30.78 -2.24
N ALA A 16 33.13 31.05 -1.11
CA ALA A 16 32.65 30.00 -0.20
C ALA A 16 31.22 29.47 -0.49
N ILE A 17 30.52 29.98 -1.52
CA ILE A 17 29.11 29.57 -1.81
C ILE A 17 29.02 28.58 -2.99
N ALA A 18 30.11 28.30 -3.68
CA ALA A 18 30.07 27.56 -4.94
C ALA A 18 30.52 26.09 -4.83
N THR A 19 29.97 25.31 -3.89
CA THR A 19 29.92 23.83 -4.02
C THR A 19 29.06 23.25 -2.91
N LEU A 20 27.74 23.12 -3.11
CA LEU A 20 26.90 22.13 -2.42
C LEU A 20 25.51 22.17 -3.06
N SER A 21 25.42 21.61 -4.26
CA SER A 21 24.14 21.21 -4.83
C SER A 21 24.34 19.87 -5.52
N THR A 22 24.85 18.89 -4.77
CA THR A 22 24.67 17.50 -5.15
C THR A 22 23.18 17.24 -5.08
N MET A 23 22.53 17.18 -6.24
CA MET A 23 21.13 16.80 -6.37
C MET A 23 20.93 15.46 -5.65
N ALA A 24 20.26 15.48 -4.50
CA ALA A 24 19.64 14.29 -3.96
C ALA A 24 18.46 13.98 -4.87
N ILE A 25 18.70 13.27 -5.97
CA ILE A 25 17.64 12.57 -6.68
C ILE A 25 17.32 11.37 -5.77
N ALA A 26 16.45 11.59 -4.78
CA ALA A 26 15.78 10.49 -4.12
C ALA A 26 14.98 9.80 -5.24
N GLY A 27 15.48 8.66 -5.70
CA GLY A 27 14.76 7.84 -6.65
C GLY A 27 13.47 7.37 -5.97
N ALA A 28 12.38 8.11 -6.16
CA ALA A 28 11.05 7.58 -6.00
C ALA A 28 10.89 6.54 -7.11
N GLY A 29 11.43 5.32 -6.87
CA GLY A 29 11.11 4.18 -7.70
C GLY A 29 9.60 4.09 -7.75
N PHE A 30 9.03 4.05 -8.95
CA PHE A 30 7.61 4.08 -9.21
C PHE A 30 6.92 2.98 -8.38
N ALA A 31 6.43 3.34 -7.19
CA ALA A 31 5.63 2.45 -6.37
C ALA A 31 4.22 2.51 -6.93
N GLU A 32 3.98 1.75 -8.01
CA GLU A 32 2.66 1.63 -8.59
C GLU A 32 1.82 0.72 -7.69
N ARG A 33 0.83 1.32 -7.03
CA ARG A 33 -0.14 0.61 -6.21
C ARG A 33 -1.39 0.29 -7.02
N ARG A 34 -1.77 -0.98 -7.02
CA ARG A 34 -3.01 -1.44 -7.67
C ARG A 34 -4.11 -1.68 -6.65
N GLU A 35 -5.25 -1.03 -6.86
CA GLU A 35 -6.47 -1.29 -6.10
C GLU A 35 -7.36 -2.31 -6.80
N VAL A 36 -7.84 -3.30 -6.05
CA VAL A 36 -8.77 -4.33 -6.51
C VAL A 36 -9.98 -4.38 -5.58
N ASP A 37 -11.16 -4.06 -6.11
CA ASP A 37 -12.43 -4.15 -5.39
C ASP A 37 -13.16 -5.44 -5.77
N ILE A 38 -13.57 -6.22 -4.77
CA ILE A 38 -14.28 -7.49 -4.94
C ILE A 38 -15.61 -7.41 -4.20
N ARG A 39 -16.69 -7.74 -4.90
CA ARG A 39 -18.03 -7.85 -4.32
C ARG A 39 -18.32 -9.32 -4.02
N LEU A 40 -18.68 -9.62 -2.77
CA LEU A 40 -19.06 -10.95 -2.30
C LEU A 40 -20.52 -10.93 -1.87
N LEU A 41 -21.33 -11.87 -2.38
CA LEU A 41 -22.72 -11.97 -1.96
C LEU A 41 -22.81 -12.64 -0.59
N VAL A 42 -23.60 -12.05 0.30
CA VAL A 42 -23.92 -12.61 1.61
C VAL A 42 -24.84 -13.80 1.40
N ASN A 43 -24.47 -14.94 2.00
CA ASN A 43 -25.34 -16.07 2.20
C ASN A 43 -25.74 -16.10 3.68
N GLN A 44 -27.03 -15.91 3.99
CA GLN A 44 -27.54 -15.84 5.37
C GLN A 44 -27.41 -17.17 6.12
N ASP A 45 -27.37 -18.30 5.38
CA ASP A 45 -27.12 -19.61 5.96
C ASP A 45 -25.63 -19.81 6.31
N GLU A 46 -24.75 -18.95 5.80
CA GLU A 46 -23.32 -18.98 6.08
C GLU A 46 -22.94 -17.91 7.13
N GLY A 47 -22.42 -18.37 8.27
CA GLY A 47 -21.93 -17.46 9.31
C GLY A 47 -20.76 -16.58 8.85
N PHE A 48 -20.56 -15.46 9.55
CA PHE A 48 -19.56 -14.43 9.20
C PHE A 48 -18.13 -14.97 9.04
N THR A 49 -17.75 -15.98 9.82
CA THR A 49 -16.44 -16.64 9.74
C THR A 49 -16.21 -17.33 8.39
N VAL A 50 -17.23 -18.00 7.85
CA VAL A 50 -17.15 -18.68 6.55
C VAL A 50 -16.99 -17.65 5.45
N MET A 51 -17.76 -16.57 5.52
CA MET A 51 -17.69 -15.45 4.58
C MET A 51 -16.30 -14.78 4.60
N THR A 52 -15.74 -14.57 5.79
CA THR A 52 -14.38 -14.02 5.95
C THR A 52 -13.33 -14.92 5.30
N ARG A 53 -13.44 -16.25 5.49
CA ARG A 53 -12.54 -17.20 4.84
C ARG A 53 -12.67 -17.18 3.31
N LYS A 54 -13.88 -17.00 2.77
CA LYS A 54 -14.07 -16.81 1.32
C LYS A 54 -13.40 -15.52 0.84
N ALA A 55 -13.51 -14.43 1.61
CA ALA A 55 -12.84 -13.17 1.31
C ALA A 55 -11.32 -13.30 1.28
N GLU A 56 -10.72 -14.06 2.21
CA GLU A 56 -9.28 -14.36 2.19
C GLU A 56 -8.85 -15.08 0.90
N ILE A 57 -9.62 -16.08 0.45
CA ILE A 57 -9.34 -16.84 -0.78
C ILE A 57 -9.43 -15.93 -2.02
N LEU A 58 -10.45 -15.06 -2.06
CA LEU A 58 -10.62 -14.09 -3.14
C LEU A 58 -9.49 -13.06 -3.15
N ALA A 59 -9.12 -12.53 -1.99
CA ALA A 59 -8.03 -11.57 -1.86
C ALA A 59 -6.68 -12.17 -2.29
N ARG A 60 -6.40 -13.41 -1.87
CA ARG A 60 -5.22 -14.16 -2.31
C ARG A 60 -5.17 -14.30 -3.81
N SER A 61 -6.28 -14.75 -4.41
CA SER A 61 -6.36 -14.99 -5.86
C SER A 61 -6.19 -13.70 -6.66
N ALA A 62 -6.73 -12.59 -6.15
CA ALA A 62 -6.59 -11.27 -6.75
C ALA A 62 -5.15 -10.76 -6.68
N ALA A 63 -4.51 -10.79 -5.51
CA ALA A 63 -3.13 -10.35 -5.36
C ALA A 63 -2.17 -11.17 -6.23
N GLN A 64 -2.31 -12.49 -6.23
CA GLN A 64 -1.50 -13.36 -7.09
C GLN A 64 -1.65 -12.98 -8.56
N ARG A 65 -2.89 -12.87 -9.05
CA ARG A 65 -3.17 -12.51 -10.44
C ARG A 65 -2.61 -11.14 -10.81
N THR A 66 -2.75 -10.15 -9.93
CA THR A 66 -2.22 -8.80 -10.17
C THR A 66 -0.71 -8.83 -10.28
N PHE A 67 -0.02 -9.48 -9.34
CA PHE A 67 1.44 -9.57 -9.40
C PHE A 67 1.94 -10.37 -10.62
N ASP A 68 1.20 -11.39 -11.06
CA ASP A 68 1.55 -12.18 -12.24
C ASP A 68 1.36 -11.39 -13.54
N ARG A 69 0.37 -10.50 -13.62
CA ARG A 69 0.01 -9.76 -14.85
C ARG A 69 0.64 -8.38 -14.96
N GLU A 70 0.82 -7.69 -13.84
CA GLU A 70 1.21 -6.28 -13.80
C GLU A 70 2.61 -6.16 -13.20
N VAL A 71 3.65 -6.34 -14.02
CA VAL A 71 5.06 -6.44 -13.57
C VAL A 71 5.54 -5.18 -12.83
N LEU A 72 5.01 -4.01 -13.19
CA LEU A 72 5.39 -2.72 -12.58
C LEU A 72 4.72 -2.47 -11.22
N VAL A 73 3.66 -3.20 -10.88
CA VAL A 73 2.98 -3.04 -9.60
C VAL A 73 3.85 -3.55 -8.45
N SER A 74 4.13 -2.64 -7.52
CA SER A 74 4.89 -2.92 -6.29
C SER A 74 3.98 -3.30 -5.14
N ASP A 75 2.74 -2.80 -5.11
CA ASP A 75 1.80 -2.92 -4.01
C ASP A 75 0.40 -3.25 -4.51
N VAL A 76 -0.29 -4.16 -3.83
CA VAL A 76 -1.71 -4.46 -4.12
C VAL A 76 -2.54 -4.17 -2.88
N SER A 77 -3.64 -3.44 -3.08
CA SER A 77 -4.69 -3.21 -2.09
C SER A 77 -5.96 -3.91 -2.57
N VAL A 78 -6.31 -5.04 -1.94
CA VAL A 78 -7.57 -5.74 -2.22
C VAL A 78 -8.59 -5.40 -1.16
N LYS A 79 -9.77 -4.96 -1.58
CA LYS A 79 -10.89 -4.67 -0.70
C LYS A 79 -12.05 -5.59 -1.05
N VAL A 80 -12.52 -6.35 -0.07
CA VAL A 80 -13.67 -7.25 -0.23
C VAL A 80 -14.87 -6.67 0.47
N THR A 81 -15.89 -6.34 -0.32
CA THR A 81 -17.17 -5.80 0.14
C THR A 81 -18.21 -6.91 0.08
N ALA A 82 -18.75 -7.28 1.24
CA ALA A 82 -19.90 -8.17 1.32
C ALA A 82 -21.19 -7.39 1.04
N GLN A 83 -22.12 -8.01 0.32
CA GLN A 83 -23.37 -7.43 -0.12
C GLN A 83 -24.54 -8.35 0.12
N ASN A 84 -25.53 -7.82 0.83
CA ASN A 84 -26.80 -8.47 1.05
C ASN A 84 -27.83 -7.82 0.12
N LEU A 85 -28.10 -8.48 -1.01
CA LEU A 85 -29.01 -7.97 -2.03
C LEU A 85 -30.47 -7.88 -1.56
N ASN A 86 -30.86 -8.67 -0.55
CA ASN A 86 -32.24 -8.67 -0.03
C ASN A 86 -32.53 -7.43 0.82
N GLN A 87 -31.51 -6.88 1.49
CA GLN A 87 -31.64 -5.75 2.41
C GLN A 87 -30.93 -4.48 1.89
N ASP A 88 -30.40 -4.52 0.66
CA ASP A 88 -29.60 -3.47 0.03
C ASP A 88 -28.47 -2.95 0.93
N GLN A 89 -27.82 -3.87 1.65
CA GLN A 89 -26.74 -3.57 2.59
C GLN A 89 -25.39 -3.98 2.01
N ALA A 90 -24.38 -3.15 2.22
CA ALA A 90 -23.01 -3.44 1.82
C ALA A 90 -22.02 -3.01 2.91
N ALA A 91 -21.03 -3.86 3.20
CA ALA A 91 -19.98 -3.54 4.15
C ALA A 91 -18.66 -4.18 3.73
N ILE A 92 -17.55 -3.46 3.95
CA ILE A 92 -16.22 -4.03 3.78
C ILE A 92 -16.01 -5.04 4.91
N ILE A 93 -15.58 -6.26 4.55
CA ILE A 93 -15.33 -7.32 5.53
C ILE A 93 -13.84 -7.63 5.67
N LEU A 94 -13.06 -7.35 4.63
CA LEU A 94 -11.62 -7.60 4.57
C LEU A 94 -10.95 -6.57 3.67
N GLN A 95 -9.83 -6.03 4.12
CA GLN A 95 -8.89 -5.27 3.30
C GLN A 95 -7.49 -5.88 3.43
N MET A 96 -6.85 -6.19 2.32
CA MET A 96 -5.49 -6.73 2.28
C MET A 96 -4.58 -5.77 1.54
N ILE A 97 -3.51 -5.32 2.18
CA ILE A 97 -2.49 -4.46 1.54
C ILE A 97 -1.15 -5.17 1.67
N VAL A 98 -0.50 -5.45 0.53
CA VAL A 98 0.74 -6.21 0.52
C VAL A 98 1.65 -5.78 -0.62
N SER A 99 2.97 -5.76 -0.36
CA SER A 99 3.97 -5.52 -1.39
C SER A 99 4.30 -6.81 -2.14
N ARG A 100 4.77 -6.71 -3.38
CA ARG A 100 5.23 -7.86 -4.19
C ARG A 100 6.31 -8.66 -3.46
N ARG A 101 7.25 -7.97 -2.81
CA ARG A 101 8.35 -8.58 -2.07
C ARG A 101 7.83 -9.40 -0.89
N ASP A 102 6.92 -8.82 -0.12
CA ASP A 102 6.34 -9.50 1.04
C ASP A 102 5.48 -10.68 0.61
N TRP A 103 4.67 -10.50 -0.44
CA TRP A 103 3.85 -11.56 -1.03
C TRP A 103 4.69 -12.73 -1.54
N ALA A 104 5.81 -12.47 -2.23
CA ALA A 104 6.72 -13.51 -2.70
C ALA A 104 7.32 -14.31 -1.53
N SER A 105 7.62 -13.65 -0.41
CA SER A 105 8.15 -14.31 0.78
C SER A 105 7.09 -15.10 1.56
N ARG A 106 5.87 -14.57 1.64
CA ARG A 106 4.76 -15.09 2.44
C ARG A 106 3.43 -14.77 1.76
N PRO A 107 2.98 -15.62 0.80
CA PRO A 107 1.71 -15.43 0.12
C PRO A 107 0.60 -15.97 1.00
N ASP A 108 0.39 -15.40 2.18
CA ASP A 108 -0.73 -15.73 3.08
C ASP A 108 -1.56 -14.48 3.32
N PRO A 109 -2.81 -14.43 2.83
CA PRO A 109 -3.67 -13.25 3.00
C PRO A 109 -3.88 -12.89 4.47
N LYS A 110 -3.81 -13.86 5.41
CA LYS A 110 -4.09 -13.60 6.82
C LYS A 110 -3.09 -12.68 7.50
N ILE A 111 -1.85 -12.66 7.01
CA ILE A 111 -0.76 -11.84 7.56
C ILE A 111 -0.97 -10.36 7.20
N TRP A 112 -1.53 -10.10 6.03
CA TRP A 112 -1.60 -8.78 5.41
C TRP A 112 -3.01 -8.17 5.43
N SER A 113 -3.98 -8.90 6.00
CA SER A 113 -5.38 -8.52 6.02
C SER A 113 -5.77 -7.81 7.31
N THR A 114 -6.53 -6.73 7.15
CA THR A 114 -7.35 -6.10 8.18
C THR A 114 -8.78 -6.60 8.04
N TYR A 115 -9.34 -7.09 9.13
CA TYR A 115 -10.70 -7.61 9.20
C TYR A 115 -11.64 -6.59 9.83
N PHE A 116 -12.87 -6.53 9.33
CA PHE A 116 -13.89 -5.59 9.81
C PHE A 116 -15.07 -6.36 10.43
N PRO A 117 -14.93 -6.91 11.66
CA PRO A 117 -15.96 -7.75 12.26
C PRO A 117 -17.29 -7.02 12.52
N MET A 118 -17.25 -5.68 12.67
CA MET A 118 -18.46 -4.86 12.84
C MET A 118 -19.38 -4.94 11.61
N ALA A 119 -18.86 -5.30 10.43
CA ALA A 119 -19.64 -5.54 9.23
C ALA A 119 -20.72 -6.62 9.43
N LYS A 120 -20.52 -7.56 10.37
CA LYS A 120 -21.52 -8.55 10.75
C LYS A 120 -22.86 -7.90 11.11
N ALA A 121 -22.84 -6.87 11.96
CA ALA A 121 -24.04 -6.17 12.40
C ALA A 121 -24.69 -5.38 11.25
N LEU A 122 -23.87 -4.79 10.38
CA LEU A 122 -24.34 -4.02 9.22
C LEU A 122 -24.97 -4.88 8.13
N LEU A 123 -24.62 -6.18 8.07
CA LEU A 123 -25.11 -7.13 7.07
C LEU A 123 -26.24 -8.04 7.60
N GLY A 124 -26.58 -7.90 8.88
CA GLY A 124 -27.61 -8.71 9.55
C GLY A 124 -27.23 -10.17 9.80
N ILE A 125 -25.93 -10.50 9.81
CA ILE A 125 -25.45 -11.89 9.96
C ILE A 125 -25.24 -12.20 11.45
N GLN A 126 -25.63 -13.41 11.90
CA GLN A 126 -25.42 -13.88 13.28
C GLN A 126 -24.16 -14.71 13.49
#